data_AF-A0A1I3LCZ0-F1
#
_entry.id   AF-A0A1I3LCZ0-F1
#
_cell.length_a   1.000
_cell.length_b   1.000
_cell.length_c   1.000
_cell.angle_alpha   90.00
_cell.angle_beta   90.00
_cell.angle_gamma   90.00
#
_symmetry.space_group_name_H-M   'P 1'
#
loop_
_entity.id
_entity.type
_entity.pdbx_description
1 polymer ?
#
loop_
_entity_poly.entity_id
_entity_poly.type
_entity_poly.pdbx_seq_one_letter_code
_entity_poly.pdbx_strand_id
1 'polypeptide(L)'
;MFGVGLAEMAVIALVAILVFGPDRLPVLAKQAGGFARKAREFANSARDELRDELGPDFSDLELRDLDPRTIVRKHIIEAMEDADADQKASRTLGHRPLDEGEIPPYDADAT
;
A
#
# COMPACT_ATOMS: atom_id res chain seq x y z
N MET A 1 -28.51 -5.73 4.99
CA MET A 1 -29.31 -6.97 4.99
C MET A 1 -28.38 -8.10 5.41
N PHE A 2 -28.89 -9.06 6.18
CA PHE A 2 -28.19 -9.91 7.19
C PHE A 2 -27.96 -9.21 8.53
N GLY A 3 -29.02 -9.17 9.35
CA GLY A 3 -28.92 -8.94 10.78
C GLY A 3 -28.70 -10.29 11.45
N VAL A 4 -27.43 -10.64 11.70
CA VAL A 4 -27.08 -11.85 12.45
C VAL A 4 -26.95 -11.42 13.91
N GLY A 5 -27.95 -11.74 14.71
CA GLY A 5 -27.94 -11.53 16.15
C GLY A 5 -27.26 -12.66 16.89
N LEU A 6 -27.20 -12.54 18.22
CA LEU A 6 -26.63 -13.58 19.09
C LEU A 6 -27.40 -14.91 18.97
N ALA A 7 -28.72 -14.86 18.76
CA ALA A 7 -29.56 -16.04 18.61
C ALA A 7 -29.22 -16.80 17.31
N GLU A 8 -29.08 -16.11 16.19
CA GLU A 8 -28.70 -16.68 14.91
C GLU A 8 -27.28 -17.29 14.97
N MET A 9 -26.33 -16.62 15.63
CA MET A 9 -24.99 -17.17 15.86
C MET A 9 -25.03 -18.48 16.67
N ALA A 10 -25.90 -18.57 17.68
CA ALA A 10 -26.06 -19.79 18.46
C ALA A 10 -26.61 -20.96 17.63
N VAL A 11 -27.58 -20.69 16.74
CA VAL A 11 -28.11 -21.71 15.81
C VAL A 11 -27.01 -22.19 14.86
N ILE A 12 -26.22 -21.29 14.28
CA ILE A 12 -25.09 -21.66 13.40
C ILE A 12 -24.07 -22.52 14.17
N ALA A 13 -23.73 -22.13 15.39
CA ALA A 13 -22.81 -22.90 16.23
C ALA A 13 -23.35 -24.30 16.55
N LEU A 14 -24.64 -24.41 16.86
CA LEU A 14 -25.30 -25.71 17.10
C LEU A 14 -25.25 -26.60 15.86
N VAL A 15 -25.56 -26.06 14.68
CA VAL A 15 -25.50 -26.80 13.41
C VAL A 15 -24.07 -27.24 13.12
N ALA A 16 -23.08 -26.37 13.32
CA ALA A 16 -21.67 -26.72 13.15
C ALA A 16 -21.25 -27.85 14.10
N ILE A 17 -21.68 -27.80 15.36
CA ILE A 17 -21.43 -28.87 16.34
C ILE A 17 -22.08 -30.18 15.91
N LEU A 18 -23.30 -30.16 15.37
CA LEU A 18 -23.99 -31.37 14.90
C LEU A 18 -23.30 -31.99 13.68
N VAL A 19 -22.86 -31.17 12.72
CA VAL A 19 -22.24 -31.66 11.47
C VAL A 19 -20.83 -32.19 11.72
N PHE A 20 -20.01 -31.44 12.46
CA PHE A 20 -18.60 -31.78 12.67
C PHE A 20 -18.35 -32.58 13.95
N GLY A 21 -19.21 -32.43 14.95
CA GLY A 21 -19.04 -32.98 16.30
C GLY A 21 -18.37 -31.99 17.25
N PRO A 22 -18.80 -31.95 18.54
CA PRO A 22 -18.26 -31.03 19.54
C PRO A 22 -16.77 -31.26 19.82
N ASP A 23 -16.28 -32.49 19.68
CA ASP A 23 -14.88 -32.84 19.93
C ASP A 23 -13.96 -32.48 18.74
N ARG A 24 -14.49 -32.43 17.52
CA ARG A 24 -13.70 -32.17 16.30
C ARG A 24 -13.49 -30.68 16.06
N LEU A 25 -14.51 -29.85 16.31
CA LEU A 25 -14.43 -28.40 16.13
C LEU A 25 -13.23 -27.73 16.82
N PRO A 26 -12.94 -27.95 18.13
CA PRO A 26 -11.80 -27.32 18.77
C PRO A 26 -10.47 -27.82 18.22
N VAL A 27 -10.40 -29.07 17.74
CA VAL A 27 -9.20 -29.62 17.09
C VAL A 27 -8.96 -28.91 15.75
N LEU A 28 -9.99 -28.75 14.92
CA LEU A 28 -9.91 -28.03 13.65
C LEU A 28 -9.56 -26.56 13.84
N ALA A 29 -10.15 -25.89 14.83
CA ALA A 29 -9.82 -24.50 15.16
C ALA A 29 -8.35 -24.34 15.57
N LYS A 30 -7.82 -25.26 16.39
CA LYS A 30 -6.40 -25.28 16.77
C LYS A 30 -5.48 -25.50 15.56
N GLN A 31 -5.85 -26.41 14.66
CA GLN A 31 -5.08 -26.67 13.44
C GLN A 31 -5.07 -25.44 12.51
N ALA A 32 -6.23 -24.84 12.26
CA ALA A 32 -6.35 -23.64 11.46
C ALA A 32 -5.57 -22.47 12.06
N GLY A 33 -5.67 -22.26 13.37
CA GLY A 33 -4.89 -21.24 14.08
C GLY A 33 -3.38 -21.49 14.01
N GLY A 34 -2.95 -22.74 14.15
CA GLY A 34 -1.55 -23.13 13.98
C GLY A 34 -1.04 -22.88 12.57
N PHE A 35 -1.84 -23.20 11.55
CA PHE A 35 -1.51 -22.92 10.15
C PHE A 35 -1.43 -21.42 9.87
N ALA A 36 -2.41 -20.64 10.36
CA ALA A 36 -2.42 -19.19 10.21
C ALA A 36 -1.18 -18.54 10.86
N ARG A 37 -0.76 -19.02 12.04
CA ARG A 37 0.45 -18.56 12.70
C ARG A 37 1.70 -18.84 11.86
N LYS A 38 1.83 -20.08 11.36
CA LYS A 38 2.96 -20.48 10.50
C LYS A 38 2.99 -19.68 9.20
N ALA A 39 1.84 -19.46 8.57
CA ALA A 39 1.74 -18.64 7.37
C ALA A 39 2.16 -17.19 7.63
N ARG A 40 1.76 -16.62 8.78
CA ARG A 40 2.19 -15.27 9.19
C ARG A 40 3.69 -15.19 9.45
N GLU A 41 4.26 -16.20 10.10
CA GLU A 41 5.69 -16.30 10.37
C GLU A 41 6.48 -16.38 9.06
N PHE A 42 6.08 -17.28 8.15
CA PHE A 42 6.69 -17.40 6.83
C PHE A 42 6.61 -16.09 6.02
N ALA A 43 5.45 -15.43 6.03
CA ALA A 43 5.27 -14.15 5.35
C ALA A 43 6.18 -13.05 5.94
N ASN A 44 6.39 -13.04 7.26
CA ASN A 44 7.29 -12.09 7.90
C ASN A 44 8.75 -12.40 7.56
N SER A 45 9.19 -13.66 7.67
CA SER A 45 10.55 -14.06 7.33
C SER A 45 10.91 -13.76 5.87
N ALA A 46 10.00 -14.04 4.94
CA ALA A 46 10.21 -13.68 3.54
C ALA A 46 10.36 -12.16 3.37
N ARG A 47 9.55 -11.34 4.05
CA ARG A 47 9.70 -9.87 4.02
C ARG A 47 11.04 -9.41 4.58
N ASP A 48 11.50 -10.05 5.66
CA ASP A 48 12.78 -9.73 6.28
C ASP A 48 13.94 -10.06 5.32
N GLU A 49 13.89 -11.22 4.67
CA GLU A 49 14.88 -11.64 3.66
C GLU A 49 14.89 -10.71 2.44
N LEU A 50 13.71 -10.35 1.90
CA LEU A 50 13.61 -9.37 0.81
C LEU A 50 14.16 -7.99 1.20
N ARG A 51 13.95 -7.56 2.44
CA ARG A 51 14.47 -6.28 2.95
C ARG A 51 15.99 -6.31 3.10
N ASP A 52 16.54 -7.42 3.57
CA ASP A 52 17.98 -7.58 3.76
C ASP A 52 18.72 -7.68 2.42
N GLU A 53 18.12 -8.30 1.39
CA GLU A 53 18.73 -8.48 0.07
C GLU A 53 18.56 -7.29 -0.88
N LEU A 54 17.40 -6.63 -0.87
CA LEU A 54 17.06 -5.57 -1.83
C LEU A 54 17.26 -4.15 -1.26
N GLY A 55 17.58 -4.04 0.02
CA GLY A 55 17.79 -2.76 0.70
C GLY A 55 16.49 -2.05 1.10
N PRO A 56 16.61 -0.97 1.90
CA PRO A 56 15.47 -0.26 2.49
C PRO A 56 14.50 0.36 1.47
N ASP A 57 14.88 0.47 0.19
CA ASP A 57 14.07 1.09 -0.87
C ASP A 57 12.82 0.26 -1.26
N PHE A 58 12.71 -0.99 -0.81
CA PHE A 58 11.51 -1.84 -1.00
C PHE A 58 10.70 -2.06 0.29
N SER A 59 11.05 -1.36 1.37
CA SER A 59 10.35 -1.45 2.66
C SER A 59 8.89 -0.95 2.61
N ASP A 60 8.54 -0.20 1.56
CA ASP A 60 7.21 0.36 1.31
C ASP A 60 6.27 -0.53 0.49
N LEU A 61 6.68 -1.76 0.15
CA LEU A 61 5.72 -2.80 -0.25
C LEU A 61 4.96 -3.31 0.99
N GLU A 62 4.34 -2.39 1.74
CA GLU A 62 3.43 -2.70 2.82
C GLU A 62 2.17 -3.33 2.23
N LEU A 63 2.08 -4.66 2.38
CA LEU A 63 0.92 -5.50 2.10
C LEU A 63 -0.38 -5.11 2.87
N ARG A 64 -0.49 -3.90 3.40
CA ARG A 64 -1.70 -3.34 4.03
C ARG A 64 -2.61 -2.65 3.02
N ASP A 65 -2.11 -2.29 1.84
CA ASP A 65 -2.87 -1.66 0.75
C ASP A 65 -3.06 -2.60 -0.45
N LEU A 66 -3.57 -3.82 -0.21
CA LEU A 66 -4.04 -4.73 -1.28
C LEU A 66 -5.36 -4.24 -1.92
N ASP A 67 -5.56 -2.91 -2.05
CA ASP A 67 -6.47 -2.33 -3.03
C ASP A 67 -5.61 -1.74 -4.16
N PRO A 68 -5.58 -2.38 -5.35
CA PRO A 68 -4.72 -1.97 -6.45
C PRO A 68 -4.96 -0.52 -6.89
N ARG A 69 -6.14 0.05 -6.58
CA ARG A 69 -6.47 1.44 -6.89
C ARG A 69 -5.70 2.44 -6.03
N THR A 70 -5.38 2.08 -4.79
CA THR A 70 -4.68 2.98 -3.86
C THR A 70 -3.19 3.05 -4.17
N ILE A 71 -2.56 1.92 -4.53
CA ILE A 71 -1.15 1.85 -4.96
C ILE A 71 -0.91 2.66 -6.24
N VAL A 72 -1.74 2.45 -7.27
CA VAL A 72 -1.64 3.20 -8.53
C VAL A 72 -1.86 4.69 -8.30
N ARG A 73 -2.79 5.06 -7.41
CA ARG A 73 -3.04 6.47 -7.07
C ARG A 73 -1.85 7.11 -6.38
N LYS A 74 -1.23 6.43 -5.41
CA LYS A 74 -0.04 6.93 -4.70
C LYS A 74 1.11 7.18 -5.68
N HIS A 75 1.44 6.21 -6.54
CA HIS A 75 2.50 6.37 -7.53
C HIS A 75 2.21 7.41 -8.61
N ILE A 76 0.96 7.58 -9.04
CA ILE A 76 0.60 8.64 -9.99
C ILE A 76 0.76 10.02 -9.34
N ILE A 77 0.32 10.19 -8.09
CA ILE A 77 0.44 11.47 -7.37
C ILE A 77 1.91 11.81 -7.15
N GLU A 78 2.72 10.87 -6.69
CA GLU A 78 4.17 11.02 -6.51
C GLU A 78 4.87 11.42 -7.81
N ALA A 79 4.59 10.71 -8.93
CA ALA A 79 5.13 11.06 -10.24
C ALA A 79 4.66 12.44 -10.75
N MET A 80 3.45 12.87 -10.37
CA MET A 80 2.96 14.22 -10.68
C MET A 80 3.63 15.28 -9.82
N GLU A 81 3.88 15.02 -8.54
CA GLU A 81 4.58 15.93 -7.63
C GLU A 81 6.04 16.13 -8.04
N ASP A 82 6.73 15.07 -8.45
CA ASP A 82 8.09 15.15 -9.00
C ASP A 82 8.11 15.94 -10.32
N ALA A 83 7.17 15.66 -11.24
CA ALA A 83 7.05 16.39 -12.49
C ALA A 83 6.71 17.88 -12.26
N ASP A 84 5.87 18.18 -11.28
CA ASP A 84 5.55 19.56 -10.90
C ASP A 84 6.72 20.26 -10.20
N ALA A 85 7.54 19.53 -9.44
CA ALA A 85 8.75 20.05 -8.80
C ALA A 85 9.81 20.41 -9.85
N ASP A 86 10.05 19.53 -10.82
CA ASP A 86 10.95 19.78 -11.97
C ASP A 86 10.45 20.97 -12.82
N GLN A 87 9.14 21.04 -13.05
CA GLN A 87 8.53 22.13 -13.81
C GLN A 87 8.55 23.46 -13.05
N LYS A 88 8.42 23.45 -11.72
CA LYS A 88 8.58 24.63 -10.86
C LYS A 88 10.02 25.09 -10.82
N ALA A 89 10.99 24.18 -10.70
CA ALA A 89 12.41 24.50 -10.74
C ALA A 89 12.79 25.17 -12.08
N SER A 90 12.28 24.62 -13.19
CA SER A 90 12.46 25.18 -14.53
C SER A 90 11.76 26.55 -14.68
N ARG A 91 10.55 26.74 -14.12
CA ARG A 91 9.86 28.05 -14.11
C ARG A 91 10.57 29.11 -13.28
N THR A 92 11.17 28.75 -12.14
CA THR A 92 11.93 29.70 -11.31
C THR A 92 13.23 30.16 -11.98
N LEU A 93 13.83 29.34 -12.85
CA LEU A 93 14.99 29.72 -13.65
C LEU A 93 14.63 30.70 -14.79
N GLY A 94 13.38 30.69 -15.27
CA GLY A 94 12.93 31.53 -16.39
C GLY A 94 12.24 32.85 -16.01
N HIS A 95 11.94 33.08 -14.74
CA HIS A 95 11.16 34.25 -14.27
C HIS A 95 11.81 35.01 -13.11
N ARG A 96 13.14 34.94 -12.98
CA ARG A 96 13.83 35.91 -12.13
C ARG A 96 13.54 37.32 -12.69
N PRO A 97 12.95 38.24 -11.91
CA PRO A 97 12.85 39.63 -12.34
C PRO A 97 14.27 40.13 -12.60
N LEU A 98 14.48 40.69 -13.79
CA LEU A 98 15.77 41.26 -14.20
C LEU A 98 16.25 42.23 -13.12
N ASP A 99 17.51 42.09 -12.68
CA ASP A 99 18.08 43.03 -11.73
C ASP A 99 18.14 44.44 -12.39
N GLU A 100 18.09 45.51 -11.60
CA GLU A 100 18.07 46.88 -12.13
C GLU A 100 19.33 47.18 -12.96
N GLY A 101 19.21 47.17 -14.29
CA GLY A 101 20.32 47.33 -15.24
C GLY A 101 20.66 46.08 -16.06
N GLU A 102 20.00 44.94 -15.81
CA GLU A 102 20.17 43.73 -16.60
C GLU A 102 19.38 43.83 -17.93
N ILE A 103 20.09 43.72 -19.04
CA ILE A 103 19.52 43.87 -20.39
C ILE A 103 19.00 42.50 -20.81
N PRO A 104 17.72 42.38 -21.24
CA PRO A 104 17.19 41.10 -21.66
C PRO A 104 17.98 40.56 -22.86
N PRO A 105 18.14 39.23 -22.97
CA PRO A 105 18.84 38.61 -24.09
C PRO A 105 18.15 39.00 -25.40
N TYR A 106 18.93 39.54 -26.35
CA TYR A 106 18.46 39.91 -27.68
C TYR A 106 18.68 38.73 -28.63
N ASP A 107 17.61 38.30 -29.31
CA ASP A 107 17.67 37.26 -30.34
C ASP A 107 17.89 37.92 -31.71
N ALA A 108 19.08 37.72 -32.27
CA ALA A 108 19.47 38.28 -33.57
C ALA A 108 18.89 37.52 -34.77
N ASP A 109 18.31 36.34 -34.54
CA ASP A 109 17.80 35.46 -35.59
C ASP A 109 16.28 35.65 -35.83
N ALA A 110 15.63 36.54 -35.09
CA ALA A 110 14.25 36.94 -35.33
C ALA A 110 14.16 37.94 -36.51
N THR A 111 13.91 37.45 -37.72
CA THR A 111 13.60 38.26 -38.92
C THR A 111 12.48 37.63 -39.74
#